data_AF-A0A8C9Z9J1-F1
#
_entry.id   AF-A0A8C9Z9J1-F1
#
_cell.length_a   1.000
_cell.length_b   1.000
_cell.length_c   1.000
_cell.angle_alpha   90.00
_cell.angle_beta   90.00
_cell.angle_gamma   90.00
#
_symmetry.space_group_name_H-M   'P 1'
#
loop_
_entity.id
_entity.type
_entity.pdbx_description
1 polymer ?
#
loop_
_entity_poly.entity_id
_entity_poly.type
_entity_poly.pdbx_seq_one_letter_code
_entity_poly.pdbx_strand_id
1 'polypeptide(L)'
;QGRDFISPSMPLESVLALNPSLSLALPHTSHCSINITNEGSTYDFGSPCAYMVSGVCTEPLPPLMESNSTGSALFTKTPHTARGAVGVFTYDLINKSTKNTTGKIAVMFSVPYDYNWFYNLYAVGIFDKSQACNYDLYRLMYYDSNGNFVRGNASGPSLTHTDGQVTIMATMSDSCQPIMKVVVKDN
;
A
#
# COMPACT_ATOMS: atom_id res chain seq x y z
N GLN A 1 20.58 -28.05 -52.86
CA GLN A 1 21.02 -27.42 -51.61
C GLN A 1 20.29 -26.10 -51.49
N GLY A 2 19.24 -26.04 -50.68
CA GLY A 2 18.43 -24.83 -50.48
C GLY A 2 17.67 -25.00 -49.17
N ARG A 3 18.14 -24.31 -48.13
CA ARG A 3 17.43 -24.16 -46.85
C ARG A 3 16.66 -22.86 -46.97
N ASP A 4 15.35 -22.93 -47.15
CA ASP A 4 14.50 -21.75 -47.04
C ASP A 4 14.15 -21.53 -45.56
N PHE A 5 14.48 -20.31 -45.13
CA PHE A 5 14.25 -19.74 -43.83
C PHE A 5 12.75 -19.66 -43.53
N ILE A 6 12.37 -20.09 -42.33
CA ILE A 6 11.06 -19.84 -41.74
C ILE A 6 10.98 -18.37 -41.38
N SER A 7 10.04 -17.64 -42.01
CA SER A 7 9.42 -16.43 -41.46
C SER A 7 7.97 -16.79 -41.18
N PRO A 8 7.47 -16.55 -39.96
CA PRO A 8 6.40 -15.57 -39.92
C PRO A 8 6.47 -14.69 -38.66
N SER A 9 6.59 -13.39 -38.89
CA SER A 9 6.08 -12.39 -37.95
C SER A 9 4.55 -12.42 -38.00
N MET A 10 3.92 -13.19 -37.11
CA MET A 10 2.48 -13.02 -36.83
C MET A 10 2.31 -12.00 -35.71
N PRO A 11 1.44 -10.97 -35.87
CA PRO A 11 1.19 -9.99 -34.83
C PRO A 11 0.49 -10.63 -33.63
N LEU A 12 0.87 -10.23 -32.41
CA LEU A 12 0.44 -10.78 -31.12
C LEU A 12 -1.10 -10.88 -30.96
N GLU A 13 -1.83 -9.99 -31.62
CA GLU A 13 -3.30 -9.97 -31.72
C GLU A 13 -3.90 -11.29 -32.24
N SER A 14 -3.17 -12.03 -33.10
CA SER A 14 -3.67 -13.24 -33.75
C SER A 14 -3.55 -14.52 -32.90
N VAL A 15 -2.82 -14.48 -31.77
CA VAL A 15 -2.67 -15.63 -30.86
C VAL A 15 -3.85 -15.74 -29.87
N LEU A 16 -4.56 -14.63 -29.63
CA LEU A 16 -5.62 -14.53 -28.62
C LEU A 16 -6.95 -15.22 -29.01
N ALA A 17 -7.11 -15.64 -30.27
CA ALA A 17 -8.40 -16.12 -30.79
C ALA A 17 -8.63 -17.65 -30.70
N LEU A 18 -7.74 -18.45 -30.10
CA LEU A 18 -7.79 -19.91 -30.28
C LEU A 18 -8.00 -20.80 -29.05
N ASN A 19 -8.04 -20.31 -27.81
CA ASN A 19 -8.39 -21.16 -26.65
C ASN A 19 -8.93 -20.33 -25.45
N PRO A 20 -10.23 -20.41 -25.10
CA PRO A 20 -10.76 -19.72 -23.93
C PRO A 20 -10.30 -20.32 -22.58
N SER A 21 -9.52 -21.41 -22.59
CA SER A 21 -9.01 -22.10 -21.40
C SER A 21 -7.51 -21.87 -21.13
N LEU A 22 -6.82 -21.08 -21.95
CA LEU A 22 -5.45 -20.66 -21.67
C LEU A 22 -5.49 -19.22 -21.15
N SER A 23 -5.63 -19.05 -19.83
CA SER A 23 -5.31 -17.78 -19.17
C SER A 23 -3.80 -17.56 -19.36
N LEU A 24 -3.43 -16.99 -20.50
CA LEU A 24 -2.08 -16.50 -20.72
C LEU A 24 -1.94 -15.32 -19.76
N ALA A 25 -1.32 -15.57 -18.61
CA ALA A 25 -1.02 -14.56 -17.60
C ALA A 25 -0.16 -13.48 -18.26
N LEU A 26 -0.83 -12.47 -18.83
CA LEU A 26 -0.24 -11.15 -18.99
C LEU A 26 0.38 -10.82 -17.63
N PRO A 27 1.61 -10.27 -17.57
CA PRO A 27 2.20 -9.87 -16.31
C PRO A 27 1.31 -8.78 -15.71
N HIS A 28 0.30 -9.18 -14.92
CA HIS A 28 -0.51 -8.30 -14.13
C HIS A 28 0.45 -7.67 -13.13
N THR A 29 0.86 -6.42 -13.40
CA THR A 29 1.73 -5.64 -12.54
C THR A 29 0.88 -5.07 -11.40
N SER A 30 0.58 -5.93 -10.42
CA SER A 30 -0.09 -5.47 -9.20
C SER A 30 0.80 -4.45 -8.49
N HIS A 31 0.26 -3.27 -8.24
CA HIS A 31 0.93 -2.20 -7.50
C HIS A 31 -0.07 -1.42 -6.65
N CYS A 32 0.37 -0.93 -5.49
CA CYS A 32 -0.42 -0.05 -4.64
C CYS A 32 0.21 1.34 -4.69
N SER A 33 -0.54 2.30 -5.22
CA SER A 33 -0.18 3.72 -5.17
C SER A 33 -0.82 4.32 -3.92
N ILE A 34 -0.02 4.91 -3.04
CA ILE A 34 -0.50 5.46 -1.78
C ILE A 34 -0.26 6.97 -1.78
N ASN A 35 -1.34 7.74 -1.68
CA ASN A 35 -1.30 9.17 -1.53
C ASN A 35 -1.60 9.51 -0.07
N ILE A 36 -0.74 10.29 0.55
CA ILE A 36 -0.81 10.64 1.97
C ILE A 36 -0.94 12.15 2.05
N THR A 37 -1.92 12.64 2.79
CA THR A 37 -2.12 14.08 3.02
C THR A 37 -2.12 14.34 4.53
N ASN A 38 -1.25 15.25 4.96
CA ASN A 38 -1.26 15.80 6.30
C ASN A 38 -2.10 17.09 6.26
N GLU A 39 -3.36 17.02 6.69
CA GLU A 39 -4.24 18.19 6.88
C GLU A 39 -4.13 18.78 8.29
N GLY A 40 -3.30 18.17 9.14
CA GLY A 40 -3.00 18.67 10.47
C GLY A 40 -2.09 19.91 10.44
N SER A 41 -2.16 20.68 11.52
CA SER A 41 -1.32 21.84 11.77
C SER A 41 -0.36 21.64 12.94
N THR A 42 -0.62 20.62 13.75
CA THR A 42 0.10 20.35 15.01
C THR A 42 1.34 19.47 14.80
N TYR A 43 1.28 18.55 13.84
CA TYR A 43 2.30 17.54 13.60
C TYR A 43 2.90 17.65 12.20
N ASP A 44 4.21 17.43 12.13
CA ASP A 44 4.91 17.05 10.90
C ASP A 44 5.13 15.52 10.94
N PHE A 45 5.16 14.87 9.77
CA PHE A 45 5.46 13.44 9.65
C PHE A 45 6.90 13.24 9.25
N GLY A 46 7.66 12.50 10.05
CA GLY A 46 9.07 12.23 9.79
C GLY A 46 9.44 10.77 9.93
N SER A 47 10.71 10.49 9.67
CA SER A 47 11.31 9.16 9.88
C SER A 47 10.48 8.01 9.28
N PRO A 48 10.08 8.09 7.98
CA PRO A 48 9.28 7.03 7.38
C PRO A 48 10.00 5.69 7.45
N CYS A 49 9.26 4.64 7.71
CA CYS A 49 9.74 3.27 7.62
C CYS A 49 8.71 2.43 6.86
N ALA A 50 9.17 1.61 5.93
CA ALA A 50 8.31 0.67 5.20
C ALA A 50 8.87 -0.74 5.36
N TYR A 51 8.00 -1.67 5.74
CA TYR A 51 8.29 -3.09 5.80
C TYR A 51 7.45 -3.83 4.77
N MET A 52 8.12 -4.47 3.81
CA MET A 52 7.49 -5.25 2.75
C MET A 52 7.50 -6.74 3.08
N VAL A 53 6.31 -7.33 3.20
CA VAL A 53 6.13 -8.80 3.29
C VAL A 53 6.24 -9.42 1.91
N SER A 54 5.73 -8.73 0.89
CA SER A 54 5.79 -9.12 -0.50
C SER A 54 5.86 -7.89 -1.39
N GLY A 55 6.66 -7.96 -2.45
CA GLY A 55 6.88 -6.83 -3.34
C GLY A 55 8.05 -5.95 -2.89
N VAL A 56 8.13 -4.78 -3.52
CA VAL A 56 9.19 -3.79 -3.33
C VAL A 56 8.61 -2.38 -3.33
N CYS A 57 9.26 -1.47 -2.61
CA CYS A 57 8.98 -0.05 -2.69
C CYS A 57 9.75 0.54 -3.87
N THR A 58 9.05 1.03 -4.90
CA THR A 58 9.68 1.62 -6.10
C THR A 58 9.77 3.13 -6.02
N GLU A 59 8.78 3.77 -5.38
CA GLU A 59 8.83 5.19 -5.05
C GLU A 59 8.70 5.30 -3.52
N PRO A 60 9.78 5.71 -2.82
CA PRO A 60 9.80 5.74 -1.36
C PRO A 60 8.91 6.85 -0.80
N LEU A 61 8.45 6.63 0.42
CA LEU A 61 7.76 7.61 1.24
C LEU A 61 8.62 8.88 1.39
N PRO A 62 8.05 10.09 1.27
CA PRO A 62 8.78 11.33 1.51
C PRO A 62 9.45 11.34 2.88
N PRO A 63 10.72 11.75 3.00
CA PRO A 63 11.47 11.68 4.27
C PRO A 63 10.89 12.58 5.36
N LEU A 64 10.21 13.66 4.95
CA LEU A 64 9.51 14.61 5.81
C LEU A 64 8.25 15.08 5.09
N MET A 65 7.12 15.11 5.79
CA MET A 65 5.89 15.76 5.35
C MET A 65 5.47 16.79 6.38
N GLU A 66 5.57 18.07 6.01
CA GLU A 66 5.13 19.17 6.86
C GLU A 66 3.60 19.21 6.96
N SER A 67 3.09 19.98 7.92
CA SER A 67 1.66 20.33 7.97
C SER A 67 1.13 20.87 6.64
N ASN A 68 -0.10 20.50 6.28
CA ASN A 68 -0.78 20.89 5.05
C ASN A 68 -0.04 20.46 3.76
N SER A 69 0.73 19.37 3.83
CA SER A 69 1.45 18.82 2.67
C SER A 69 0.87 17.47 2.23
N THR A 70 1.17 17.12 0.98
CA THR A 70 0.81 15.82 0.39
C THR A 70 2.06 15.13 -0.12
N GLY A 71 2.07 13.81 0.01
CA GLY A 71 3.12 12.91 -0.45
C GLY A 71 2.54 11.70 -1.14
N SER A 72 3.40 10.93 -1.80
CA SER A 72 3.02 9.66 -2.41
C SER A 72 4.12 8.62 -2.27
N ALA A 73 3.73 7.35 -2.35
CA ALA A 73 4.63 6.22 -2.45
C ALA A 73 4.03 5.16 -3.39
N LEU A 74 4.90 4.37 -4.02
CA LEU A 74 4.51 3.30 -4.93
C LEU A 74 5.13 1.98 -4.50
N PHE A 75 4.28 0.98 -4.28
CA PHE A 75 4.66 -0.36 -3.91
C PHE A 75 4.24 -1.33 -5.00
N THR A 76 5.19 -2.08 -5.54
CA THR A 76 4.92 -3.00 -6.65
C THR A 76 5.18 -4.44 -6.24
N LYS A 77 4.50 -5.39 -6.87
CA LYS A 77 4.82 -6.80 -6.67
C LYS A 77 6.24 -7.13 -7.15
N THR A 78 6.82 -8.20 -6.62
CA THR A 78 8.12 -8.67 -7.10
C THR A 78 7.97 -9.19 -8.55
N PRO A 79 8.83 -8.75 -9.49
CA PRO A 79 8.82 -9.23 -10.86
C PRO A 79 8.94 -10.75 -10.94
N HIS A 80 8.30 -11.37 -11.94
CA HIS A 80 8.36 -12.82 -12.20
C HIS A 80 7.92 -13.74 -11.04
N THR A 81 7.19 -13.20 -10.06
CA THR A 81 6.56 -13.99 -8.99
C THR A 81 5.04 -13.88 -9.05
N ALA A 82 4.36 -14.96 -8.65
CA ALA A 82 2.91 -15.01 -8.41
C ALA A 82 2.56 -14.48 -7.01
N ARG A 83 3.15 -13.33 -6.65
CA ARG A 83 2.90 -12.65 -5.38
C ARG A 83 2.40 -11.24 -5.63
N GLY A 84 1.70 -10.69 -4.65
CA GLY A 84 1.16 -9.34 -4.68
C GLY A 84 2.10 -8.28 -4.08
N ALA A 85 1.55 -7.10 -3.79
CA ALA A 85 2.22 -6.02 -3.05
C ALA A 85 1.59 -5.91 -1.66
N VAL A 86 2.37 -6.28 -0.63
CA VAL A 86 1.87 -6.40 0.75
C VAL A 86 2.91 -5.83 1.70
N GLY A 87 2.48 -4.89 2.54
CA GLY A 87 3.39 -4.25 3.48
C GLY A 87 2.67 -3.38 4.50
N VAL A 88 3.48 -2.86 5.40
CA VAL A 88 3.09 -1.83 6.36
C VAL A 88 4.12 -0.72 6.31
N PHE A 89 3.67 0.52 6.48
CA PHE A 89 4.58 1.63 6.70
C PHE A 89 4.13 2.48 7.88
N THR A 90 5.08 3.24 8.41
CA THR A 90 4.86 4.15 9.53
C THR A 90 5.48 5.50 9.27
N TYR A 91 4.91 6.53 9.89
CA TYR A 91 5.53 7.84 10.07
C TYR A 91 5.51 8.23 11.54
N ASP A 92 6.55 8.90 12.00
CA ASP A 92 6.58 9.55 13.31
C ASP A 92 5.69 10.78 13.31
N LEU A 93 4.88 10.94 14.36
CA LEU A 93 4.14 12.16 14.66
C LEU A 93 5.02 13.13 15.46
N ILE A 94 5.66 14.06 14.77
CA ILE A 94 6.58 15.05 15.36
C ILE A 94 5.80 16.31 15.71
N ASN A 95 5.63 16.58 17.00
CA ASN A 95 4.92 17.78 17.44
C ASN A 95 5.75 19.03 17.10
N LYS A 96 5.13 19.99 16.41
CA LYS A 96 5.88 21.15 15.86
C LYS A 96 6.41 22.10 16.91
N SER A 97 5.68 22.25 18.02
CA SER A 97 6.04 23.16 19.11
C SER A 97 7.18 22.57 19.95
N THR A 98 7.06 21.30 20.33
CA THR A 98 8.02 20.66 21.25
C THR A 98 9.17 19.96 20.53
N LYS A 99 9.05 19.72 19.22
CA LYS A 99 9.97 18.93 18.39
C LYS A 99 10.15 17.47 18.85
N ASN A 100 9.23 16.98 19.68
CA ASN A 100 9.24 15.62 20.18
C ASN A 100 8.36 14.70 19.31
N THR A 101 8.81 13.47 19.10
CA THR A 101 7.97 12.39 18.57
C THR A 101 7.01 11.91 19.66
N THR A 102 5.72 12.03 19.38
CA THR A 102 4.64 11.71 20.33
C THR A 102 3.97 10.36 20.06
N GLY A 103 4.11 9.83 18.84
CA GLY A 103 3.54 8.57 18.41
C GLY A 103 3.92 8.27 16.96
N LYS A 104 3.24 7.29 16.37
CA LYS A 104 3.35 6.95 14.95
C LYS A 104 1.97 6.76 14.34
N ILE A 105 1.81 7.16 13.09
CA ILE A 105 0.76 6.59 12.26
C ILE A 105 1.30 5.31 11.61
N ALA A 106 0.43 4.32 11.44
CA ALA A 106 0.73 3.11 10.70
C ALA A 106 -0.35 2.86 9.64
N VAL A 107 0.10 2.42 8.47
CA VAL A 107 -0.77 2.10 7.33
C VAL A 107 -0.33 0.76 6.77
N MET A 108 -1.27 -0.18 6.74
CA MET A 108 -1.07 -1.51 6.14
C MET A 108 -1.89 -1.59 4.85
N PHE A 109 -1.29 -2.21 3.83
CA PHE A 109 -1.96 -2.54 2.58
C PHE A 109 -1.60 -3.96 2.14
N SER A 110 -2.57 -4.65 1.58
CA SER A 110 -2.41 -5.98 1.02
C SER A 110 -3.17 -6.08 -0.29
N VAL A 111 -2.41 -6.12 -1.38
CA VAL A 111 -2.91 -6.30 -2.74
C VAL A 111 -2.52 -7.70 -3.20
N PRO A 112 -3.44 -8.67 -3.27
CA PRO A 112 -3.11 -10.04 -3.64
C PRO A 112 -2.77 -10.15 -5.13
N TYR A 113 -2.18 -11.29 -5.50
CA TYR A 113 -2.02 -11.67 -6.90
C TYR A 113 -3.29 -12.31 -7.47
N ASP A 114 -3.92 -13.21 -6.70
CA ASP A 114 -5.12 -13.96 -7.11
C ASP A 114 -6.37 -13.43 -6.38
N TYR A 115 -7.24 -12.78 -7.14
CA TYR A 115 -8.49 -12.22 -6.63
C TYR A 115 -9.65 -13.22 -6.59
N ASN A 116 -9.48 -14.43 -7.13
CA ASN A 116 -10.51 -15.46 -7.01
C ASN A 116 -10.68 -15.90 -5.54
N TRP A 117 -9.61 -15.79 -4.73
CA TRP A 117 -9.54 -16.30 -3.36
C TRP A 117 -9.27 -15.20 -2.33
N PHE A 118 -8.78 -14.04 -2.78
CA PHE A 118 -8.37 -12.93 -1.91
C PHE A 118 -8.94 -11.60 -2.40
N TYR A 119 -8.97 -10.62 -1.51
CA TYR A 119 -9.43 -9.26 -1.78
C TYR A 119 -8.40 -8.25 -1.28
N ASN A 120 -8.50 -7.02 -1.78
CA ASN A 120 -7.70 -5.92 -1.27
C ASN A 120 -8.09 -5.59 0.17
N LEU A 121 -7.09 -5.59 1.05
CA LEU A 121 -7.26 -5.33 2.47
C LEU A 121 -6.32 -4.21 2.90
N TYR A 122 -6.82 -3.29 3.72
CA TYR A 122 -6.02 -2.21 4.25
C TYR A 122 -6.40 -1.88 5.69
N ALA A 123 -5.47 -1.27 6.41
CA ALA A 123 -5.69 -0.82 7.78
C ALA A 123 -4.95 0.48 8.06
N VAL A 124 -5.50 1.28 8.96
CA VAL A 124 -4.90 2.51 9.47
C VAL A 124 -5.00 2.56 10.98
N GLY A 125 -3.95 3.04 11.63
CA GLY A 125 -3.88 3.10 13.09
C GLY A 125 -2.91 4.12 13.61
N ILE A 126 -3.00 4.36 14.92
CA ILE A 126 -2.12 5.26 15.67
C ILE A 126 -1.47 4.42 16.78
N PHE A 127 -0.17 4.56 16.93
CA PHE A 127 0.64 3.73 17.82
C PHE A 127 1.60 4.58 18.64
N ASP A 128 2.07 4.02 19.76
CA ASP A 128 3.16 4.61 20.53
C ASP A 128 4.46 4.71 19.69
N LYS A 129 5.30 5.69 20.03
CA LYS A 129 6.59 5.93 19.34
C LYS A 129 7.55 4.74 19.38
N SER A 130 7.39 3.81 20.32
CA SER A 130 8.18 2.57 20.41
C SER A 130 7.76 1.49 19.42
N GLN A 131 6.61 1.64 18.75
CA GLN A 131 6.12 0.66 17.79
C GLN A 131 7.09 0.52 16.61
N ALA A 132 7.70 -0.66 16.47
CA ALA A 132 8.58 -0.97 15.36
C ALA A 132 7.80 -1.19 14.07
N CYS A 133 8.33 -0.72 12.94
CA CYS A 133 7.82 -1.03 11.61
C CYS A 133 8.50 -2.31 11.10
N ASN A 134 7.87 -3.45 11.36
CA ASN A 134 8.42 -4.77 11.07
C ASN A 134 7.32 -5.80 10.78
N TYR A 135 7.71 -7.07 10.69
CA TYR A 135 6.80 -8.19 10.47
C TYR A 135 5.72 -8.31 11.55
N ASP A 136 6.04 -8.04 12.82
CA ASP A 136 5.07 -8.15 13.90
C ASP A 136 3.98 -7.09 13.80
N LEU A 137 4.32 -5.84 13.43
CA LEU A 137 3.32 -4.81 13.16
C LEU A 137 2.43 -5.18 11.97
N TYR A 138 3.02 -5.71 10.89
CA TYR A 138 2.22 -6.23 9.77
C TYR A 138 1.26 -7.33 10.23
N ARG A 139 1.75 -8.34 10.97
CA ARG A 139 0.94 -9.47 11.44
C ARG A 139 -0.20 -8.99 12.33
N LEU A 140 0.10 -8.08 13.25
CA LEU A 140 -0.89 -7.43 14.12
C LEU A 140 -1.98 -6.74 13.29
N MET A 141 -1.58 -5.88 12.35
CA MET A 141 -2.55 -5.12 11.56
C MET A 141 -3.30 -5.98 10.55
N TYR A 142 -2.77 -7.12 10.10
CA TYR A 142 -3.40 -7.99 9.10
C TYR A 142 -4.30 -9.08 9.69
N TYR A 143 -3.86 -9.77 10.75
CA TYR A 143 -4.56 -10.92 11.31
C TYR A 143 -5.36 -10.58 12.57
N ASP A 144 -4.83 -9.73 13.44
CA ASP A 144 -5.40 -9.51 14.77
C ASP A 144 -6.46 -8.40 14.78
N SER A 145 -7.01 -8.10 15.95
CA SER A 145 -7.88 -6.94 16.16
C SER A 145 -7.46 -6.27 17.47
N ASN A 146 -7.28 -4.95 17.42
CA ASN A 146 -6.82 -4.15 18.55
C ASN A 146 -7.51 -2.77 18.49
N GLY A 147 -7.65 -2.10 19.63
CA GLY A 147 -8.18 -0.74 19.70
C GLY A 147 -7.32 0.33 19.01
N ASN A 148 -6.05 0.05 18.69
CA ASN A 148 -5.10 1.00 18.11
C ASN A 148 -5.20 1.18 16.58
N PHE A 149 -6.04 0.38 15.91
CA PHE A 149 -6.20 0.47 14.47
C PHE A 149 -7.57 -0.04 14.02
N VAL A 150 -7.96 0.31 12.80
CA VAL A 150 -9.12 -0.27 12.11
C VAL A 150 -8.67 -0.89 10.80
N ARG A 151 -9.34 -1.97 10.38
CA ARG A 151 -9.05 -2.72 9.16
C ARG A 151 -10.33 -2.94 8.35
N GLY A 152 -10.22 -2.94 7.03
CA GLY A 152 -11.33 -3.25 6.15
C GLY A 152 -10.92 -3.62 4.72
N ASN A 153 -11.90 -4.09 3.96
CA ASN A 153 -11.74 -4.42 2.55
C ASN A 153 -11.81 -3.16 1.71
N ALA A 154 -11.11 -3.12 0.57
CA ALA A 154 -11.17 -1.98 -0.35
C ALA A 154 -12.57 -1.74 -0.94
N SER A 155 -13.40 -2.79 -1.06
CA SER A 155 -14.81 -2.68 -1.45
C SER A 155 -15.73 -2.19 -0.33
N GLY A 156 -15.20 -2.02 0.89
CA GLY A 156 -15.92 -1.57 2.06
C GLY A 156 -15.99 -0.04 2.21
N PRO A 157 -16.54 0.45 3.33
CA PRO A 157 -16.57 1.87 3.64
C PRO A 157 -15.16 2.42 3.91
N SER A 158 -15.02 3.74 3.89
CA SER A 158 -13.81 4.42 4.36
C SER A 158 -13.47 4.03 5.79
N LEU A 159 -12.19 3.85 6.06
CA LEU A 159 -11.68 3.63 7.41
C LEU A 159 -11.44 4.95 8.11
N THR A 160 -11.70 5.01 9.41
CA THR A 160 -11.41 6.15 10.26
C THR A 160 -11.01 5.62 11.63
N HIS A 161 -9.86 6.07 12.13
CA HIS A 161 -9.37 5.77 13.46
C HIS A 161 -8.88 7.05 14.13
N THR A 162 -9.28 7.23 15.38
CA THR A 162 -9.00 8.43 16.17
C THR A 162 -8.35 8.00 17.47
N ASP A 163 -7.21 8.62 17.80
CA ASP A 163 -6.54 8.44 19.08
C ASP A 163 -5.87 9.75 19.51
N GLY A 164 -6.07 10.12 20.77
CA GLY A 164 -5.53 11.35 21.35
C GLY A 164 -5.90 12.61 20.56
N GLN A 165 -4.91 13.19 19.86
CA GLN A 165 -5.03 14.46 19.14
C GLN A 165 -5.08 14.31 17.61
N VAL A 166 -5.07 13.07 17.10
CA VAL A 166 -4.99 12.82 15.66
C VAL A 166 -6.10 11.86 15.22
N THR A 167 -6.63 12.11 14.02
CA THR A 167 -7.50 11.18 13.30
C THR A 167 -6.85 10.80 11.98
N ILE A 168 -6.74 9.49 11.71
CA ILE A 168 -6.31 8.93 10.43
C ILE A 168 -7.51 8.32 9.69
N MET A 169 -7.64 8.67 8.42
CA MET A 169 -8.72 8.22 7.54
C MET A 169 -8.13 7.61 6.28
N ALA A 170 -8.77 6.59 5.71
CA ALA A 170 -8.33 6.04 4.45
C ALA A 170 -9.43 5.39 3.60
N THR A 171 -9.24 5.48 2.29
CA THR A 171 -10.01 4.75 1.27
C THR A 171 -9.06 4.06 0.32
N MET A 172 -9.46 2.92 -0.23
CA MET A 172 -8.69 2.16 -1.22
C MET A 172 -9.61 1.71 -2.34
N SER A 173 -9.19 1.85 -3.60
CA SER A 173 -9.95 1.29 -4.72
C SER A 173 -9.84 -0.24 -4.78
N ASP A 174 -10.91 -0.93 -5.15
CA ASP A 174 -10.90 -2.39 -5.33
C ASP A 174 -10.49 -2.76 -6.77
N SER A 175 -9.18 -2.80 -7.03
CA SER A 175 -8.60 -3.17 -8.33
C SER A 175 -7.25 -3.87 -8.16
N CYS A 176 -6.69 -4.44 -9.23
CA CYS A 176 -5.33 -5.01 -9.23
C CYS A 176 -4.23 -3.95 -9.07
N GLN A 177 -4.54 -2.68 -9.31
CA GLN A 177 -3.63 -1.54 -9.28
C GLN A 177 -4.22 -0.44 -8.40
N PRO A 178 -4.41 -0.70 -7.10
CA PRO A 178 -5.23 0.17 -6.28
C PRO A 178 -4.54 1.49 -5.96
N ILE A 179 -5.37 2.52 -5.87
CA ILE A 179 -4.99 3.81 -5.28
C ILE A 179 -5.58 3.86 -3.87
N MET A 180 -4.69 3.99 -2.89
CA MET A 180 -5.03 4.25 -1.50
C MET A 180 -4.84 5.74 -1.20
N LYS A 181 -5.85 6.37 -0.61
CA LYS A 181 -5.75 7.75 -0.09
C LYS A 181 -5.78 7.69 1.42
N VAL A 182 -4.81 8.34 2.04
CA VAL A 182 -4.68 8.46 3.49
C VAL A 182 -4.70 9.94 3.83
N VAL A 183 -5.58 10.32 4.75
CA VAL A 183 -5.67 11.67 5.28
C VAL A 183 -5.47 11.62 6.78
N VAL A 184 -4.63 12.49 7.29
CA VAL A 184 -4.38 12.63 8.73
C VAL A 184 -4.66 14.08 9.11
N LYS A 185 -5.47 14.26 10.16
CA LYS A 185 -5.88 15.58 10.67
C LYS A 185 -5.75 15.65 12.18
N ASP A 186 -5.65 16.87 12.68
CA ASP A 186 -5.81 17.14 14.11
C ASP A 186 -7.28 16.91 14.51
N ASN A 187 -7.51 16.54 15.78
CA ASN A 187 -8.86 16.35 16.35
C ASN A 187 -9.56 17.66 16.71
#